data_AF-A9NE12-F1
#
_entry.id   AF-A9NE12-F1
#
_cell.length_a   1.000
_cell.length_b   1.000
_cell.length_c   1.000
_cell.angle_alpha   90.00
_cell.angle_beta   90.00
_cell.angle_gamma   90.00
#
_symmetry.space_group_name_H-M   'P 1'
#
loop_
_entity.id
_entity.type
_entity.pdbx_description
1 polymer ?
#
loop_
_entity_poly.entity_id
_entity_poly.type
_entity_poly.pdbx_seq_one_letter_code
_entity_poly.pdbx_strand_id
1 'polypeptide(L)'
;MEKFLKDLEKELKSKKLYQHEIDEILAYYEEIISDRYENGEAMDRIIESYDIRMISRMAFPQALSKREPENKKEVSKNIGSLLIFLFSMPILIPLGIIYLAFIIVVFALIISSIAVGISGILGFIVLMYQMLQSGSNVGTILAVIGAYVTAISLAMIILYYISYLFTYLLKGSVKIISRLVSGGHKA
;
A
#
# COMPACT_ATOMS: atom_id res chain seq x y z
N MET A 1 29.33 -4.65 21.65
CA MET A 1 28.05 -5.26 21.27
C MET A 1 26.84 -4.47 21.77
N GLU A 2 26.57 -4.41 23.08
CA GLU A 2 25.35 -3.72 23.61
C GLU A 2 25.17 -2.28 23.11
N LYS A 3 26.25 -1.49 23.06
CA LYS A 3 26.21 -0.11 22.57
C LYS A 3 25.77 -0.03 21.10
N PHE A 4 26.31 -0.92 20.26
CA PHE A 4 25.93 -1.01 18.84
C PHE A 4 24.45 -1.36 18.67
N LEU A 5 23.95 -2.36 19.41
CA LEU A 5 22.54 -2.75 19.35
C LEU A 5 21.60 -1.63 19.82
N LYS A 6 21.97 -0.90 20.89
CA LYS A 6 21.21 0.28 21.37
C LYS A 6 21.21 1.41 20.33
N ASP A 7 22.34 1.69 19.71
CA ASP A 7 22.46 2.72 18.67
C ASP A 7 21.66 2.32 17.41
N LEU A 8 21.68 1.04 17.04
CA LEU A 8 20.87 0.49 15.95
C LEU A 8 19.38 0.55 16.26
N GLU A 9 18.95 0.14 17.45
CA GLU A 9 17.56 0.22 17.91
C GLU A 9 17.04 1.67 17.82
N LYS A 10 17.84 2.63 18.29
CA LYS A 10 17.49 4.06 18.24
C LYS A 10 17.31 4.55 16.80
N GLU A 11 18.19 4.17 15.89
CA GLU A 11 18.09 4.53 14.48
C GLU A 11 16.88 3.86 13.82
N LEU A 12 16.60 2.58 14.09
CA LEU A 12 15.44 1.86 13.56
C LEU A 12 14.11 2.45 14.05
N LYS A 13 14.02 2.83 15.33
CA LYS A 13 12.86 3.56 15.88
C LYS A 13 12.63 4.88 15.15
N SER A 14 13.69 5.59 14.77
CA SER A 14 13.58 6.85 14.00
C SER A 14 12.93 6.66 12.62
N LYS A 15 13.03 5.45 12.03
CA LYS A 15 12.42 5.08 10.75
C LYS A 15 10.97 4.63 10.84
N LYS A 16 10.35 4.69 12.03
CA LYS A 16 8.95 4.29 12.29
C LYS A 16 8.66 2.82 11.92
N LEU A 17 9.63 1.94 12.16
CA LEU A 17 9.43 0.50 12.14
C LEU A 17 8.56 0.07 13.35
N TYR A 18 7.85 -1.04 13.21
CA TYR A 18 7.11 -1.67 14.31
C TYR A 18 8.08 -2.37 15.24
N GLN A 19 7.71 -2.51 16.52
CA GLN A 19 8.60 -3.09 17.53
C GLN A 19 9.07 -4.51 17.15
N HIS A 20 8.17 -5.38 16.69
CA HIS A 20 8.54 -6.73 16.26
C HIS A 20 9.53 -6.75 15.08
N GLU A 21 9.47 -5.77 14.17
CA GLU A 21 10.40 -5.65 13.04
C GLU A 21 11.78 -5.23 13.54
N ILE A 22 11.82 -4.34 14.55
CA ILE A 22 13.05 -3.90 15.19
C ILE A 22 13.71 -5.09 15.91
N ASP A 23 12.92 -5.86 16.66
CA ASP A 23 13.39 -7.02 17.41
C ASP A 23 13.97 -8.11 16.48
N GLU A 24 13.30 -8.39 15.35
CA GLU A 24 13.79 -9.34 14.31
C GLU A 24 15.14 -8.88 13.72
N ILE A 25 15.28 -7.58 13.44
CA ILE A 25 16.53 -7.03 12.90
C ILE A 25 17.65 -7.09 13.94
N LEU A 26 17.36 -6.71 15.19
CA LEU A 26 18.35 -6.74 16.28
C LEU A 26 18.86 -8.17 16.51
N ALA A 27 17.95 -9.15 16.57
CA ALA A 27 18.29 -10.56 16.73
C ALA A 27 19.19 -11.07 15.59
N TYR A 28 18.86 -10.72 14.34
CA TYR A 28 19.67 -11.10 13.18
C TYR A 28 21.10 -10.56 13.24
N TYR A 29 21.29 -9.29 13.62
CA TYR A 29 22.63 -8.72 13.74
C TYR A 29 23.36 -9.22 14.99
N GLU A 30 22.65 -9.49 16.08
CA GLU A 30 23.22 -10.12 17.28
C GLU A 30 23.79 -11.51 16.97
N GLU A 31 23.04 -12.34 16.24
CA GLU A 31 23.47 -13.66 15.78
C GLU A 31 24.72 -13.56 14.90
N ILE A 32 24.69 -12.74 13.84
CA ILE A 32 25.83 -12.59 12.92
C ILE A 32 27.08 -12.04 13.60
N ILE A 33 26.93 -11.07 14.50
CA ILE A 33 28.07 -10.51 15.24
C ILE A 33 28.65 -11.57 16.19
N SER A 34 27.80 -12.37 16.83
CA SER A 34 28.22 -13.45 17.73
C SER A 34 28.96 -14.54 16.97
N ASP A 35 28.43 -14.99 15.83
CA ASP A 35 29.08 -15.98 14.97
C ASP A 35 30.49 -15.54 14.54
N ARG A 36 30.64 -14.28 14.10
CA ARG A 36 31.95 -13.76 13.68
C ARG A 36 32.93 -13.65 14.85
N TYR A 37 32.43 -13.30 16.03
CA TYR A 37 33.23 -13.24 17.24
C TYR A 37 33.70 -14.64 17.67
N GLU A 38 32.81 -15.64 17.63
CA GLU A 38 33.15 -17.05 17.91
C GLU A 38 34.18 -17.62 16.92
N ASN A 39 34.15 -17.14 15.67
CA ASN A 39 35.15 -17.47 14.65
C ASN A 39 36.50 -16.76 14.82
N GLY A 40 36.69 -15.99 15.91
CA GLY A 40 37.96 -15.39 16.29
C GLY A 40 38.21 -13.98 15.73
N GLU A 41 37.21 -13.32 15.15
CA GLU A 41 37.33 -11.92 14.79
C GLU A 41 37.23 -10.99 16.01
N ALA A 42 38.04 -9.94 16.05
CA ALA A 42 37.98 -8.95 17.12
C ALA A 42 36.67 -8.14 17.06
N MET A 43 35.95 -8.04 18.19
CA MET A 43 34.66 -7.35 18.32
C MET A 43 34.65 -5.94 17.70
N ASP A 44 35.71 -5.15 17.92
CA ASP A 44 35.81 -3.78 17.40
C ASP A 44 35.82 -3.75 15.87
N ARG A 45 36.53 -4.69 15.23
CA ARG A 45 36.56 -4.80 13.76
C ARG A 45 35.22 -5.24 13.20
N ILE A 46 34.51 -6.14 13.88
CA ILE A 46 33.18 -6.58 13.48
C ILE A 46 32.23 -5.39 13.50
N ILE A 47 32.18 -4.64 14.60
CA ILE A 47 31.29 -3.48 14.76
C ILE A 47 31.63 -2.39 13.74
N GLU A 48 32.92 -2.09 13.53
CA GLU A 48 33.36 -1.11 12.52
C GLU A 48 32.99 -1.50 11.09
N SER A 49 32.82 -2.79 10.81
CA SER A 49 32.40 -3.26 9.49
C SER A 49 30.93 -2.98 9.17
N TYR A 50 30.11 -2.60 10.16
CA TYR A 50 28.68 -2.34 10.00
C TYR A 50 28.34 -0.85 10.11
N ASP A 51 27.69 -0.30 9.08
CA ASP A 51 27.13 1.05 9.12
C ASP A 51 25.65 1.00 9.54
N ILE A 52 25.36 1.45 10.77
CA ILE A 52 23.99 1.55 11.33
C ILE A 52 23.05 2.35 10.42
N ARG A 53 23.53 3.41 9.77
CA ARG A 53 22.72 4.22 8.85
C ARG A 53 22.40 3.48 7.57
N MET A 54 23.32 2.64 7.10
CA MET A 54 23.07 1.79 5.94
C MET A 54 22.09 0.67 6.27
N ILE A 55 22.27 0.00 7.43
CA ILE A 55 21.38 -1.06 7.92
C ILE A 55 19.95 -0.55 8.06
N SER A 56 19.76 0.54 8.80
CA SER A 56 18.42 1.12 9.03
C SER A 56 17.76 1.60 7.74
N ARG A 57 18.54 2.05 6.76
CA ARG A 57 18.06 2.47 5.44
C ARG A 57 17.55 1.29 4.60
N MET A 58 18.21 0.14 4.68
CA MET A 58 17.80 -1.09 3.97
C MET A 58 16.68 -1.84 4.68
N ALA A 59 16.64 -1.76 6.01
CA ALA A 59 15.63 -2.40 6.85
C ALA A 59 14.21 -1.92 6.52
N PHE A 60 14.02 -0.63 6.27
CA PHE A 60 12.70 -0.05 6.03
C PHE A 60 11.97 -0.64 4.79
N PRO A 61 12.54 -0.63 3.57
CA PRO A 61 11.88 -1.23 2.42
C PRO A 61 11.70 -2.76 2.58
N GLN A 62 12.63 -3.45 3.24
CA GLN A 62 12.49 -4.89 3.51
C GLN A 62 11.31 -5.18 4.44
N ALA A 63 11.21 -4.47 5.57
CA ALA A 63 10.10 -4.59 6.51
C ALA A 63 8.76 -4.27 5.82
N LEU A 64 8.71 -3.18 5.05
CA LEU A 64 7.51 -2.79 4.31
C LEU A 64 7.06 -3.86 3.29
N SER A 65 7.99 -4.59 2.69
CA SER A 65 7.70 -5.66 1.74
C SER A 65 7.13 -6.94 2.39
N LYS A 66 7.46 -7.16 3.67
CA LYS A 66 7.00 -8.30 4.49
C LYS A 66 5.65 -8.01 5.16
N ARG A 67 5.27 -6.74 5.35
CA ARG A 67 4.00 -6.36 5.97
C ARG A 67 2.80 -6.86 5.16
N GLU A 68 1.88 -7.52 5.85
CA GLU A 68 0.57 -7.89 5.34
C GLU A 68 -0.49 -6.99 5.99
N PRO A 69 -0.87 -5.86 5.36
CA PRO A 69 -1.84 -4.95 5.96
C PRO A 69 -3.22 -5.60 6.00
N GLU A 70 -3.82 -5.67 7.19
CA GLU A 70 -5.11 -6.32 7.41
C GLU A 70 -6.27 -5.39 7.02
N ASN A 71 -6.10 -4.08 7.26
CA ASN A 71 -7.15 -3.08 7.06
C ASN A 71 -6.74 -1.95 6.09
N LYS A 72 -7.73 -1.19 5.60
CA LYS A 72 -7.52 -0.07 4.66
C LYS A 72 -6.64 1.04 5.23
N LYS A 73 -6.65 1.24 6.55
CA LYS A 73 -5.87 2.28 7.23
C LYS A 73 -4.38 1.96 7.20
N GLU A 74 -4.02 0.69 7.41
CA GLU A 74 -2.64 0.19 7.30
C GLU A 74 -2.13 0.25 5.86
N VAL A 75 -2.98 -0.06 4.88
CA VAL A 75 -2.62 0.13 3.46
C VAL A 75 -2.25 1.59 3.19
N SER A 76 -3.10 2.54 3.60
CA SER A 76 -2.84 3.97 3.43
C SER A 76 -1.57 4.43 4.15
N LYS A 77 -1.36 3.95 5.40
CA LYS A 77 -0.16 4.23 6.18
C LYS A 77 1.09 3.71 5.47
N ASN A 78 1.08 2.48 4.97
CA ASN A 78 2.22 1.87 4.26
C ASN A 78 2.54 2.62 2.96
N ILE A 79 1.52 3.05 2.20
CA ILE A 79 1.69 3.88 1.00
C ILE A 79 2.35 5.21 1.35
N GLY A 80 1.85 5.92 2.37
CA GLY A 80 2.40 7.20 2.80
C GLY A 80 3.84 7.07 3.30
N SER A 81 4.11 6.04 4.09
CA SER A 81 5.45 5.67 4.56
C SER A 81 6.40 5.40 3.39
N LEU A 82 5.96 4.70 2.35
CA LEU A 82 6.77 4.44 1.15
C LEU A 82 7.05 5.71 0.35
N LEU A 83 6.05 6.57 0.15
CA LEU A 83 6.21 7.84 -0.56
C LEU A 83 7.24 8.74 0.13
N ILE A 84 7.13 8.90 1.45
CA ILE A 84 8.10 9.69 2.23
C ILE A 84 9.52 9.12 2.05
N PHE A 85 9.66 7.79 2.07
CA PHE A 85 10.94 7.14 1.86
C PHE A 85 11.49 7.38 0.44
N LEU A 86 10.67 7.25 -0.61
CA LEU A 86 11.08 7.50 -2.00
C LEU A 86 11.55 8.94 -2.22
N PHE A 87 10.91 9.93 -1.58
CA PHE A 87 11.32 11.33 -1.66
C PHE A 87 12.49 11.69 -0.73
N SER A 88 12.83 10.83 0.24
CA SER A 88 13.96 11.07 1.14
C SER A 88 15.33 10.86 0.50
N MET A 89 15.39 10.19 -0.66
CA MET A 89 16.64 9.95 -1.39
C MET A 89 16.56 10.53 -2.80
N PRO A 90 17.48 11.42 -3.20
CA PRO A 90 17.47 12.03 -4.53
C PRO A 90 17.40 11.02 -5.68
N ILE A 91 18.10 9.89 -5.54
CA ILE A 91 18.14 8.83 -6.56
C ILE A 91 16.81 8.09 -6.74
N LEU A 92 15.95 8.09 -5.70
CA LEU A 92 14.65 7.42 -5.71
C LEU A 92 13.50 8.36 -6.12
N ILE A 93 13.74 9.67 -6.24
CA ILE A 93 12.72 10.66 -6.62
C ILE A 93 12.00 10.29 -7.92
N PRO A 94 12.67 9.87 -9.02
CA PRO A 94 11.97 9.48 -10.25
C PRO A 94 10.97 8.35 -10.02
N LEU A 95 11.35 7.36 -9.21
CA LEU A 95 10.48 6.25 -8.84
C LEU A 95 9.31 6.73 -7.94
N GLY A 96 9.59 7.67 -7.03
CA GLY A 96 8.59 8.36 -6.21
C GLY A 96 7.52 9.06 -7.05
N ILE A 97 7.92 9.76 -8.12
CA ILE A 97 7.00 10.45 -9.04
C ILE A 97 6.13 9.46 -9.79
N ILE A 98 6.70 8.37 -10.32
CA ILE A 98 5.94 7.32 -10.99
C ILE A 98 4.92 6.69 -10.04
N TYR A 99 5.34 6.39 -8.80
CA TYR A 99 4.47 5.81 -7.79
C TYR A 99 3.34 6.76 -7.38
N LEU A 100 3.64 8.05 -7.21
CA LEU A 100 2.64 9.08 -6.93
C LEU A 100 1.62 9.20 -8.07
N ALA A 101 2.07 9.22 -9.32
CA ALA A 101 1.20 9.26 -10.50
C ALA A 101 0.26 8.05 -10.54
N PHE A 102 0.78 6.84 -10.25
CA PHE A 102 -0.02 5.64 -10.13
C PHE A 102 -1.13 5.78 -9.06
N ILE A 103 -0.80 6.29 -7.88
CA ILE A 103 -1.78 6.51 -6.80
C ILE A 103 -2.86 7.50 -7.23
N ILE A 104 -2.47 8.60 -7.88
CA ILE A 104 -3.40 9.61 -8.39
C ILE A 104 -4.38 8.99 -9.40
N VAL A 105 -3.88 8.18 -10.32
CA VAL A 105 -4.72 7.47 -11.31
C VAL A 105 -5.70 6.55 -10.62
N VAL A 106 -5.26 5.76 -9.62
CA VAL A 106 -6.16 4.89 -8.84
C VAL A 106 -7.24 5.70 -8.13
N PHE A 107 -6.90 6.81 -7.49
CA PHE A 107 -7.88 7.69 -6.84
C PHE A 107 -8.86 8.32 -7.84
N ALA A 108 -8.38 8.77 -9.00
CA ALA A 108 -9.20 9.34 -10.05
C ALA A 108 -10.25 8.33 -10.57
N LEU A 109 -9.86 7.06 -10.71
CA LEU A 109 -10.78 5.99 -11.10
C LEU A 109 -11.85 5.72 -10.03
N ILE A 110 -11.51 5.78 -8.74
CA ILE A 110 -12.48 5.65 -7.64
C ILE A 110 -13.49 6.79 -7.68
N ILE A 111 -13.02 8.05 -7.80
CA ILE A 111 -13.89 9.23 -7.88
C ILE A 111 -14.81 9.14 -9.10
N SER A 112 -14.26 8.75 -10.26
CA SER A 112 -15.03 8.57 -11.49
C SER A 112 -16.11 7.49 -11.33
N SER A 113 -15.79 6.39 -10.66
CA SER A 113 -16.76 5.31 -10.39
C SER A 113 -17.92 5.79 -9.53
N ILE A 114 -17.65 6.60 -8.50
CA ILE A 114 -18.69 7.20 -7.64
C ILE A 114 -19.53 8.18 -8.45
N ALA A 115 -18.91 9.03 -9.27
CA ALA A 115 -19.62 9.99 -10.11
C ALA A 115 -20.59 9.29 -11.08
N VAL A 116 -20.13 8.24 -11.76
CA VAL A 116 -20.98 7.41 -12.64
C VAL A 116 -22.14 6.78 -11.87
N GLY A 117 -21.89 6.30 -10.65
CA GLY A 117 -22.95 5.76 -9.77
C GLY A 117 -24.04 6.80 -9.44
N ILE A 118 -23.62 8.01 -9.05
CA ILE A 118 -24.55 9.12 -8.75
C ILE A 118 -25.32 9.54 -10.01
N SER A 119 -24.64 9.68 -11.14
CA SER A 119 -25.27 9.99 -12.43
C SER A 119 -26.30 8.94 -12.83
N GLY A 120 -26.04 7.66 -12.57
CA GLY A 120 -27.00 6.57 -12.80
C GLY A 120 -28.27 6.72 -11.94
N ILE A 121 -28.15 7.10 -10.68
CA ILE A 121 -29.31 7.30 -9.80
C ILE A 121 -30.13 8.51 -10.27
N LEU A 122 -29.48 9.63 -10.57
CA LEU A 122 -30.17 10.83 -11.04
C LEU A 122 -30.84 10.61 -12.40
N GLY A 123 -30.15 9.92 -13.32
CA GLY A 123 -30.69 9.54 -14.63
C GLY A 123 -31.96 8.70 -14.50
N PHE A 124 -32.01 7.78 -13.53
CA PHE A 124 -33.21 7.00 -13.24
C PHE A 124 -34.40 7.87 -12.81
N ILE A 125 -34.17 8.81 -11.90
CA ILE A 125 -35.22 9.70 -11.39
C ILE A 125 -35.80 10.54 -12.53
N VAL A 126 -34.93 11.11 -13.38
CA VAL A 126 -35.35 11.89 -14.56
C VAL A 126 -36.15 11.04 -15.53
N LEU A 127 -35.69 9.81 -15.81
CA LEU A 127 -36.38 8.89 -16.71
C LEU A 127 -37.77 8.51 -16.17
N MET A 128 -37.88 8.23 -14.86
CA MET A 128 -39.18 7.96 -14.22
C MET A 128 -40.12 9.15 -14.32
N TYR A 129 -39.63 10.36 -14.07
CA TYR A 129 -40.44 11.57 -14.21
C TYR A 129 -40.97 11.75 -15.64
N GLN A 130 -40.13 11.53 -16.65
CA GLN A 130 -40.54 11.60 -18.06
C GLN A 130 -41.59 10.54 -18.43
N MET A 131 -41.45 9.30 -17.95
CA MET A 131 -42.41 8.23 -18.22
C MET A 131 -43.79 8.52 -17.61
N LEU A 132 -43.82 9.12 -16.42
CA LEU A 132 -45.07 9.54 -15.77
C LEU A 132 -45.76 10.67 -16.53
N GLN A 133 -45.00 11.67 -17.02
CA GLN A 133 -45.58 12.77 -17.79
C GLN A 133 -46.10 12.35 -19.18
N SER A 134 -45.43 11.39 -19.82
CA SER A 134 -45.79 10.93 -21.16
C SER A 134 -47.04 10.03 -21.20
N GLY A 135 -47.67 9.76 -20.05
CA GLY A 135 -48.85 8.90 -19.98
C GLY A 135 -48.55 7.45 -20.38
N SER A 136 -47.30 7.01 -20.19
CA SER A 136 -46.85 5.67 -20.59
C SER A 136 -47.70 4.59 -19.92
N ASN A 137 -47.97 3.51 -20.65
CA ASN A 137 -48.71 2.36 -20.10
C ASN A 137 -47.99 1.80 -18.86
N VAL A 138 -48.75 1.50 -17.80
CA VAL A 138 -48.27 0.90 -16.55
C VAL A 138 -47.37 -0.31 -16.80
N GLY A 139 -47.72 -1.16 -17.78
CA GLY A 139 -46.88 -2.32 -18.13
C GLY A 139 -45.48 -1.94 -18.61
N THR A 140 -45.34 -0.84 -19.35
CA THR A 140 -44.03 -0.35 -19.82
C THR A 140 -43.22 0.25 -18.68
N ILE A 141 -43.87 0.99 -17.77
CA ILE A 141 -43.22 1.56 -16.58
C ILE A 141 -42.65 0.44 -15.70
N LEU A 142 -43.44 -0.60 -15.45
CA LEU A 142 -43.00 -1.76 -14.66
C LEU A 142 -41.83 -2.51 -15.31
N ALA A 143 -41.86 -2.70 -16.63
CA ALA A 143 -40.77 -3.35 -17.36
C ALA A 143 -39.46 -2.56 -17.26
N VAL A 144 -39.53 -1.24 -17.40
CA VAL A 144 -38.34 -0.37 -17.29
C VAL A 144 -37.79 -0.35 -15.86
N ILE A 145 -38.64 -0.28 -14.85
CA ILE A 145 -38.21 -0.40 -13.44
C ILE A 145 -37.49 -1.74 -13.22
N GLY A 146 -38.07 -2.85 -13.68
CA GLY A 146 -37.47 -4.17 -13.54
C GLY A 146 -36.11 -4.30 -14.24
N ALA A 147 -36.00 -3.74 -15.45
CA ALA A 147 -34.73 -3.69 -16.17
C ALA A 147 -33.67 -2.85 -15.43
N TYR A 148 -34.08 -1.71 -14.86
CA TYR A 148 -33.17 -0.82 -14.16
C TYR A 148 -32.68 -1.39 -12.83
N VAL A 149 -33.56 -2.02 -12.05
CA VAL A 149 -33.17 -2.72 -10.81
C VAL A 149 -32.16 -3.81 -11.13
N THR A 150 -32.41 -4.61 -12.18
CA THR A 150 -31.47 -5.64 -12.63
C THR A 150 -30.11 -5.06 -13.03
N ALA A 151 -30.11 -3.95 -13.79
CA ALA A 151 -28.90 -3.27 -14.20
C ALA A 151 -28.11 -2.70 -13.00
N ILE A 152 -28.78 -2.10 -12.01
CA ILE A 152 -28.14 -1.63 -10.77
C ILE A 152 -27.55 -2.80 -9.99
N SER A 153 -28.27 -3.92 -9.86
CA SER A 153 -27.75 -5.11 -9.17
C SER A 153 -26.47 -5.64 -9.82
N LEU A 154 -26.45 -5.74 -11.15
CA LEU A 154 -25.24 -6.11 -11.90
C LEU A 154 -24.12 -5.08 -11.72
N ALA A 155 -24.42 -3.79 -11.81
CA ALA A 155 -23.45 -2.73 -11.61
C ALA A 155 -22.85 -2.75 -10.20
N MET A 156 -23.63 -3.03 -9.16
CA MET A 156 -23.14 -3.16 -7.79
C MET A 156 -22.16 -4.33 -7.63
N ILE A 157 -22.44 -5.48 -8.25
CA ILE A 157 -21.53 -6.63 -8.25
C ILE A 157 -20.22 -6.26 -8.93
N ILE A 158 -20.28 -5.64 -10.11
CA ILE A 158 -19.10 -5.18 -10.84
C ILE A 158 -18.29 -4.18 -10.00
N LEU A 159 -18.96 -3.20 -9.39
CA LEU A 159 -18.32 -2.18 -8.55
C LEU A 159 -17.66 -2.80 -7.32
N TYR A 160 -18.28 -3.80 -6.70
CA TYR A 160 -17.67 -4.56 -5.61
C TYR A 160 -16.35 -5.20 -6.05
N TYR A 161 -16.33 -5.94 -7.17
CA TYR A 161 -15.11 -6.56 -7.69
C TYR A 161 -14.05 -5.55 -8.08
N ILE A 162 -14.44 -4.43 -8.69
CA ILE A 162 -13.53 -3.33 -9.01
C ILE A 162 -12.90 -2.75 -7.73
N SER A 163 -13.71 -2.51 -6.69
CA SER A 163 -13.23 -1.98 -5.41
C SER A 163 -12.26 -2.95 -4.71
N TYR A 164 -12.54 -4.25 -4.79
CA TYR A 164 -11.67 -5.30 -4.30
C TYR A 164 -10.34 -5.31 -5.07
N LEU A 165 -10.40 -5.27 -6.40
CA LEU A 165 -9.23 -5.22 -7.28
C LEU A 165 -8.37 -3.97 -6.99
N PHE A 166 -8.96 -2.81 -6.71
CA PHE A 166 -8.21 -1.62 -6.31
C PHE A 166 -7.44 -1.81 -5.02
N THR A 167 -8.05 -2.41 -3.99
CA THR A 167 -7.31 -2.69 -2.74
C THR A 167 -6.19 -3.69 -2.96
N TYR A 168 -6.40 -4.69 -3.82
CA TYR A 168 -5.37 -5.65 -4.19
C TYR A 168 -4.21 -4.99 -4.95
N LEU A 169 -4.49 -4.13 -5.94
CA LEU A 169 -3.49 -3.37 -6.69
C LEU A 169 -2.67 -2.45 -5.78
N LEU A 170 -3.32 -1.75 -4.85
CA LEU A 170 -2.63 -0.88 -3.90
C LEU A 170 -1.70 -1.68 -2.98
N LYS A 171 -2.17 -2.79 -2.40
CA LYS A 171 -1.33 -3.70 -1.59
C LYS A 171 -0.16 -4.26 -2.39
N GLY A 172 -0.43 -4.74 -3.61
CA GLY A 172 0.58 -5.27 -4.52
C GLY A 172 1.64 -4.23 -4.91
N SER A 173 1.22 -2.98 -5.14
CA SER A 173 2.14 -1.90 -5.52
C SER A 173 3.18 -1.61 -4.44
N VAL A 174 2.77 -1.60 -3.16
CA VAL A 174 3.69 -1.41 -2.03
C VAL A 174 4.72 -2.54 -2.01
N LYS A 175 4.30 -3.79 -2.21
CA LYS A 175 5.17 -4.96 -2.23
C LYS A 175 6.16 -4.95 -3.40
N ILE A 176 5.71 -4.55 -4.60
CA ILE A 176 6.56 -4.49 -5.80
C ILE A 176 7.61 -3.40 -5.65
N ILE A 177 7.18 -2.18 -5.27
CA ILE A 177 8.09 -1.03 -5.17
C ILE A 177 9.06 -1.22 -4.01
N SER A 178 8.61 -1.73 -2.86
CA SER A 178 9.50 -2.04 -1.74
C SER A 178 10.58 -3.06 -2.10
N ARG A 179 10.24 -4.12 -2.85
CA ARG A 179 11.21 -5.12 -3.37
C ARG A 179 12.19 -4.53 -4.39
N LEU A 180 11.71 -3.65 -5.25
CA LEU A 180 12.55 -2.99 -6.25
C LEU A 180 13.58 -2.09 -5.58
N VAL A 181 13.18 -1.39 -4.51
CA VAL A 181 14.08 -0.50 -3.77
C VAL A 181 14.99 -1.24 -2.79
N SER A 182 14.55 -2.37 -2.22
CA SER A 182 15.43 -3.22 -1.40
C SER A 182 16.46 -4.02 -2.22
N GLY A 183 16.50 -3.84 -3.55
CA GLY A 183 17.53 -4.44 -4.41
C GLY A 183 17.33 -5.92 -4.71
N GLY A 184 16.12 -6.47 -4.55
CA GLY A 184 15.82 -7.86 -4.91
C GLY A 184 16.66 -8.91 -4.19
N HIS A 185 17.36 -8.58 -3.11
CA HIS A 185 18.05 -9.57 -2.29
C HIS A 185 16.98 -10.42 -1.60
N LYS A 186 16.81 -11.63 -2.11
CA LYS A 186 16.33 -12.76 -1.31
C LYS A 186 17.34 -12.91 -0.18
N ALA A 187 16.97 -12.45 1.01
CA ALA A 187 17.44 -13.12 2.21
C ALA A 187 16.89 -14.56 2.18
#